data_AF-A0A4P5RP52-F1
#
_entry.id   AF-A0A4P5RP52-F1
#
_cell.length_a   1.000
_cell.length_b   1.000
_cell.length_c   1.000
_cell.angle_alpha   90.00
_cell.angle_beta   90.00
_cell.angle_gamma   90.00
#
_symmetry.space_group_name_H-M   'P 1'
#
loop_
_entity.id
_entity.type
_entity.pdbx_description
1 polymer ?
#
loop_
_entity_poly.entity_id
_entity_poly.type
_entity_poly.pdbx_seq_one_letter_code
_entity_poly.pdbx_strand_id
1 'polypeptide(L)'
;MKTFLVAITLFLSGTAHAQQSMNYENSPLNYQNSELNYNNSSQNYNNSPQNFNNSSSNYNAPNATYDSRGNRTGYEVLSPEGVVNRFDDNGNRTGYSRGR
;
A
#
# COMPACT_ATOMS: atom_id res chain seq x y z
N MET A 1 -41.44 42.63 22.17
CA MET A 1 -41.04 42.23 20.80
C MET A 1 -39.65 41.61 20.89
N LYS A 2 -39.57 40.30 20.58
CA LYS A 2 -38.39 39.52 20.16
C LYS A 2 -37.20 39.41 21.15
N THR A 3 -37.31 38.43 22.03
CA THR A 3 -36.20 37.74 22.69
C THR A 3 -35.28 37.09 21.64
N PHE A 4 -34.01 37.45 21.61
CA PHE A 4 -33.01 36.78 20.78
C PHE A 4 -32.56 35.50 21.48
N LEU A 5 -33.21 34.39 21.14
CA LEU A 5 -32.77 33.05 21.51
C LEU A 5 -31.80 32.58 20.42
N VAL A 6 -30.51 32.85 20.59
CA VAL A 6 -29.46 32.30 19.72
C VAL A 6 -29.29 30.84 20.13
N ALA A 7 -29.97 29.95 19.40
CA ALA A 7 -29.80 28.51 19.53
C ALA A 7 -28.37 28.15 19.06
N ILE A 8 -27.52 27.81 20.00
CA ILE A 8 -26.21 27.19 19.75
C ILE A 8 -26.50 25.78 19.21
N THR A 9 -26.55 25.65 17.89
CA THR A 9 -26.50 24.33 17.23
C THR A 9 -25.04 23.87 17.22
N LEU A 10 -24.68 23.08 18.24
CA LEU A 10 -23.51 22.22 18.20
C LEU A 10 -23.64 21.27 16.99
N PHE A 11 -22.98 21.59 15.89
CA PHE A 11 -22.67 20.60 14.87
C PHE A 11 -21.65 19.62 15.45
N LEU A 12 -22.13 18.56 16.11
CA LEU A 12 -21.38 17.32 16.24
C LEU A 12 -21.23 16.73 14.82
N SER A 13 -20.27 17.25 14.07
CA SER A 13 -19.74 16.53 12.91
C SER A 13 -18.91 15.39 13.47
N GLY A 14 -19.52 14.21 13.50
CA GLY A 14 -18.85 12.97 13.88
C GLY A 14 -17.65 12.75 12.99
N THR A 15 -16.47 13.08 13.49
CA THR A 15 -15.22 12.54 12.98
C THR A 15 -15.20 11.07 13.34
N ALA A 16 -15.79 10.24 12.48
CA ALA A 16 -15.47 8.84 12.43
C ALA A 16 -13.98 8.73 12.07
N HIS A 17 -13.11 8.87 13.07
CA HIS A 17 -11.76 8.36 12.96
C HIS A 17 -11.93 6.87 12.71
N ALA A 18 -11.75 6.45 11.46
CA ALA A 18 -11.54 5.05 11.16
C ALA A 18 -10.49 4.57 12.16
N GLN A 19 -10.87 3.66 13.05
CA GLN A 19 -9.94 2.99 13.95
C GLN A 19 -8.99 2.20 13.05
N GLN A 20 -7.94 2.86 12.56
CA GLN A 20 -6.71 2.15 12.24
C GLN A 20 -6.27 1.58 13.57
N SER A 21 -6.68 0.34 13.84
CA SER A 21 -6.07 -0.47 14.89
C SER A 21 -4.57 -0.41 14.60
N MET A 22 -3.84 0.35 15.41
CA MET A 22 -2.39 0.47 15.39
C MET A 22 -1.81 -0.85 15.91
N ASN A 23 -2.09 -1.93 15.20
CA ASN A 23 -1.50 -3.22 15.47
C ASN A 23 -0.09 -3.18 14.89
N TYR A 24 0.91 -3.27 15.77
CA TYR A 24 2.32 -3.32 15.39
C TYR A 24 2.57 -4.40 14.34
N GLU A 25 1.84 -5.51 14.38
CA GLU A 25 1.94 -6.57 13.38
C GLU A 25 1.66 -6.08 11.96
N ASN A 26 0.76 -5.13 11.75
CA ASN A 26 0.47 -4.59 10.42
C ASN A 26 1.25 -3.31 10.11
N SER A 27 2.00 -2.78 11.07
CA SER A 27 2.71 -1.51 10.97
C SER A 27 3.91 -1.59 10.01
N PRO A 28 4.22 -0.52 9.26
CA PRO A 28 5.43 -0.45 8.43
C PRO A 28 6.71 -0.44 9.28
N LEU A 29 6.59 -0.08 10.57
CA LEU A 29 7.69 -0.09 11.53
C LEU A 29 8.05 -1.50 11.99
N ASN A 30 7.17 -2.49 11.79
CA ASN A 30 7.53 -3.88 12.01
C ASN A 30 8.51 -4.31 10.91
N TYR A 31 9.70 -4.78 11.31
CA TYR A 31 10.75 -5.18 10.39
C TYR A 31 10.28 -6.22 9.35
N GLN A 32 9.36 -7.12 9.71
CA GLN A 32 8.80 -8.08 8.75
C GLN A 32 8.08 -7.41 7.58
N ASN A 33 7.47 -6.24 7.81
CA ASN A 33 6.74 -5.47 6.80
C ASN A 33 7.59 -4.35 6.16
N SER A 34 8.66 -3.96 6.84
CA SER A 34 9.51 -2.84 6.46
C SER A 34 10.21 -3.10 5.13
N GLU A 35 10.41 -2.04 4.34
CA GLU A 35 11.23 -2.08 3.12
C GLU A 35 12.73 -2.25 3.41
N LEU A 36 13.15 -2.01 4.67
CA LEU A 36 14.52 -2.26 5.12
C LEU A 36 14.81 -3.75 5.30
N ASN A 37 13.79 -4.59 5.39
CA ASN A 37 13.96 -6.03 5.29
C ASN A 37 14.29 -6.39 3.84
N TYR A 38 15.42 -7.05 3.63
CA TYR A 38 15.90 -7.44 2.31
C TYR A 38 14.85 -8.21 1.49
N ASN A 39 14.00 -9.03 2.13
CA ASN A 39 12.94 -9.77 1.43
C ASN A 39 11.82 -8.88 0.88
N ASN A 40 11.70 -7.64 1.37
CA ASN A 40 10.76 -6.63 0.90
C ASN A 40 11.43 -5.50 0.09
N SER A 41 12.75 -5.44 0.11
CA SER A 41 13.53 -4.39 -0.52
C SER A 41 13.61 -4.56 -2.03
N SER A 42 13.64 -3.46 -2.78
CA SER A 42 13.89 -3.45 -4.23
C SER A 42 15.30 -3.91 -4.62
N GLN A 43 16.23 -3.92 -3.66
CA GLN A 43 17.59 -4.44 -3.86
C GLN A 43 17.63 -5.97 -3.98
N ASN A 44 16.57 -6.66 -3.55
CA ASN A 44 16.44 -8.09 -3.79
C ASN A 44 16.02 -8.33 -5.24
N TYR A 45 16.77 -9.16 -5.96
CA TYR A 45 16.48 -9.45 -7.37
C TYR A 45 15.05 -9.94 -7.62
N ASN A 46 14.46 -10.69 -6.69
CA ASN A 46 13.06 -11.13 -6.81
C ASN A 46 12.07 -9.97 -6.83
N ASN A 47 12.42 -8.85 -6.18
CA ASN A 47 11.63 -7.63 -6.12
C ASN A 47 12.04 -6.61 -7.20
N SER A 48 13.15 -6.83 -7.89
CA SER A 48 13.73 -5.87 -8.83
C SER A 48 12.99 -5.87 -10.18
N PRO A 49 12.84 -4.71 -10.85
CA PRO A 49 12.28 -4.63 -12.20
C PRO A 49 13.19 -5.30 -13.26
N GLN A 50 14.43 -5.61 -12.91
CA GLN A 50 15.35 -6.38 -13.76
C GLN A 50 14.97 -7.86 -13.84
N ASN A 51 14.20 -8.37 -12.88
CA ASN A 51 13.62 -9.70 -13.01
C ASN A 51 12.57 -9.69 -14.12
N PHE A 52 12.72 -10.59 -15.10
CA PHE A 52 11.87 -10.62 -16.28
C PHE A 52 10.38 -10.81 -15.96
N ASN A 53 10.04 -11.47 -14.85
CA ASN A 53 8.64 -11.60 -14.43
C ASN A 53 8.05 -10.26 -13.99
N ASN A 54 8.87 -9.37 -13.41
CA ASN A 54 8.46 -8.06 -12.90
C ASN A 54 8.54 -6.96 -13.97
N SER A 55 9.34 -7.18 -15.02
CA SER A 55 9.69 -6.16 -16.00
C SER A 55 8.50 -5.67 -16.82
N SER A 56 8.41 -4.35 -17.04
CA SER A 56 7.45 -3.74 -17.96
C SER A 56 7.65 -4.15 -19.42
N SER A 57 8.86 -4.60 -19.78
CA SER A 57 9.16 -5.17 -21.11
C SER A 57 8.53 -6.55 -21.32
N ASN A 58 8.13 -7.24 -20.25
CA ASN A 58 7.39 -8.50 -20.33
C ASN A 58 5.88 -8.21 -20.34
N TYR A 59 5.29 -8.14 -21.54
CA TYR A 59 3.85 -7.91 -21.71
C TYR A 59 2.98 -9.02 -21.09
N ASN A 60 3.55 -10.19 -20.81
CA ASN A 60 2.89 -11.31 -20.14
C ASN A 60 3.39 -11.51 -18.70
N ALA A 61 3.94 -10.45 -18.08
CA ALA A 61 4.37 -10.46 -16.68
C ALA A 61 3.24 -10.95 -15.77
N PRO A 62 3.41 -12.08 -15.05
CA PRO A 62 2.33 -12.74 -14.33
C PRO A 62 1.86 -11.95 -13.09
N ASN A 63 2.66 -11.00 -12.63
CA ASN A 63 2.42 -10.20 -11.43
C ASN A 63 2.25 -8.70 -11.72
N ALA A 64 2.01 -8.34 -12.98
CA ALA A 64 1.74 -6.97 -13.38
C ALA A 64 0.46 -6.43 -12.73
N THR A 65 0.49 -5.17 -12.31
CA THR A 65 -0.69 -4.44 -11.86
C THR A 65 -1.13 -3.44 -12.91
N TYR A 66 -2.44 -3.20 -13.00
CA TYR A 66 -3.05 -2.31 -13.99
C TYR A 66 -4.07 -1.40 -13.33
N ASP A 67 -4.20 -0.18 -13.87
CA ASP A 67 -5.28 0.73 -13.52
C ASP A 67 -6.62 0.29 -14.16
N SER A 68 -7.69 1.01 -13.81
CA SER A 68 -9.03 0.78 -14.37
C SER A 68 -9.16 0.98 -15.90
N ARG A 69 -8.14 1.58 -16.54
CA ARG A 69 -8.07 1.82 -17.99
C ARG A 69 -7.20 0.77 -18.70
N GLY A 70 -6.61 -0.17 -17.96
CA GLY A 70 -5.73 -1.20 -18.49
C GLY A 70 -4.28 -0.74 -18.70
N ASN A 71 -3.89 0.44 -18.20
CA ASN A 71 -2.49 0.86 -18.21
C ASN A 71 -1.74 0.15 -17.09
N ARG A 72 -0.55 -0.36 -17.38
CA ARG A 72 0.32 -0.95 -16.36
C ARG A 72 0.72 0.11 -15.33
N THR A 73 0.65 -0.24 -14.06
CA THR A 73 1.04 0.63 -12.93
C THR A 73 2.26 0.14 -12.17
N GLY A 74 2.67 -1.12 -12.39
CA GLY A 74 3.78 -1.74 -11.67
C GLY A 74 3.61 -3.25 -11.55
N TYR A 75 4.05 -3.81 -10.43
CA TYR A 75 3.97 -5.24 -10.15
C TYR A 75 3.93 -5.56 -8.65
N GLU A 76 3.49 -6.76 -8.30
CA GLU A 76 3.46 -7.25 -6.92
C GLU A 76 4.38 -8.47 -6.70
N VAL A 77 5.00 -8.57 -5.53
CA VAL A 77 5.85 -9.72 -5.18
C VAL A 77 5.54 -10.17 -3.76
N LEU A 78 5.27 -11.47 -3.59
CA LEU A 78 5.06 -12.08 -2.27
C LEU A 78 6.41 -12.43 -1.64
N SER A 79 6.67 -11.88 -0.45
CA SER A 79 7.83 -12.24 0.36
C SER A 79 7.64 -13.62 1.03
N PRO A 80 8.73 -14.31 1.41
CA PRO A 80 8.65 -15.54 2.19
C PRO A 80 7.89 -15.41 3.52
N GLU A 81 7.84 -14.21 4.09
CA GLU A 81 7.12 -13.87 5.33
C GLU A 81 5.62 -13.59 5.10
N GLY A 82 5.13 -13.74 3.87
CA GLY A 82 3.75 -13.50 3.52
C GLY A 82 3.41 -12.02 3.29
N VAL A 83 4.42 -11.15 3.08
CA VAL A 83 4.17 -9.74 2.76
C VAL A 83 4.08 -9.57 1.25
N VAL A 84 2.94 -9.11 0.75
CA VAL A 84 2.80 -8.69 -0.65
C VAL A 84 3.37 -7.29 -0.78
N ASN A 85 4.48 -7.16 -1.48
CA ASN A 85 5.12 -5.90 -1.82
C ASN A 85 4.58 -5.38 -3.15
N ARG A 86 4.28 -4.09 -3.22
CA ARG A 86 3.87 -3.40 -4.46
C ARG A 86 5.00 -2.49 -4.92
N PHE A 87 5.37 -2.59 -6.17
CA PHE A 87 6.41 -1.76 -6.79
C PHE A 87 5.85 -1.05 -8.01
N ASP A 88 6.36 0.15 -8.30
CA ASP A 88 6.21 0.76 -9.62
C ASP A 88 7.15 0.08 -10.64
N ASP A 89 7.03 0.41 -11.93
CA ASP A 89 7.88 -0.17 -12.98
C ASP A 89 9.36 0.22 -12.87
N ASN A 90 9.71 1.22 -12.07
CA ASN A 90 11.09 1.62 -11.78
C ASN A 90 11.68 0.83 -10.60
N GLY A 91 10.88 -0.02 -9.93
CA GLY A 91 11.30 -0.78 -8.77
C GLY A 91 11.21 -0.04 -7.44
N ASN A 92 10.56 1.13 -7.38
CA ASN A 92 10.30 1.78 -6.11
C ASN A 92 9.12 1.10 -5.41
N ARG A 93 9.27 0.75 -4.14
CA ARG A 93 8.17 0.17 -3.37
C ARG A 93 7.12 1.25 -3.10
N THR A 94 5.90 1.04 -3.58
CA THR A 94 4.78 1.99 -3.45
C THR A 94 3.82 1.59 -2.33
N GLY A 95 3.92 0.36 -1.83
CA GLY A 95 3.15 -0.10 -0.67
C GLY A 95 3.34 -1.57 -0.37
N TYR A 96 2.57 -2.05 0.60
CA TYR A 96 2.51 -3.46 0.94
C TYR A 96 1.18 -3.85 1.57
N SER A 97 0.95 -5.15 1.68
CA SER A 97 -0.13 -5.74 2.47
C SER A 97 0.32 -7.10 2.99
N ARG A 98 -0.13 -7.51 4.18
CA ARG A 98 0.05 -8.91 4.60
C ARG A 98 -0.92 -9.79 3.80
N GLY A 99 -0.37 -10.80 3.15
CA GLY A 99 -1.12 -11.92 2.59
C GLY A 99 -1.89 -12.61 3.71
N ARG A 100 -3.13 -13.01 3.42
CA ARG A 100 -3.98 -13.74 4.36
C ARG A 100 -3.46 -15.15 4.61
#